data_AF-A0A7X7M7S5-F1
#
_entry.id   AF-A0A7X7M7S5-F1
#
_cell.length_a   1.000
_cell.length_b   1.000
_cell.length_c   1.000
_cell.angle_alpha   90.00
_cell.angle_beta   90.00
_cell.angle_gamma   90.00
#
_symmetry.space_group_name_H-M   'P 1'
#
loop_
_entity.id
_entity.type
_entity.pdbx_description
1 polymer ?
#
loop_
_entity_poly.entity_id
_entity_poly.type
_entity_poly.pdbx_seq_one_letter_code
_entity_poly.pdbx_strand_id
1 'polypeptide(L)'
;DYDLEFNLAVIADALSRSGISTERSGRNDLLAAGRKFSGNAFYKVAGQCLHHGTIMVEVDLDDMSRYLQPSPGKLAAHGVSSVRARVANLRDLAPQLSVERLRGLLAASLGRIGGREAHELSPTPQEWHEAEALSTRFGDWNWICGRQADFDIELEKRFPWGGVNCRLQVNGGWIESAALYSDAMEALLIPRIASSLAQCRYDAAEISGRLAGLICDDSQEADIVADISGWLGQAI
;
A
#
# COMPACT_ATOMS: atom_id res chain seq x y z
N ASP A 1 -19.57 -2.71 -9.93
CA ASP A 1 -19.02 -1.86 -8.84
C ASP A 1 -17.90 -2.58 -8.14
N TYR A 2 -17.01 -1.82 -7.51
CA TYR A 2 -15.92 -2.37 -6.70
C TYR A 2 -16.48 -3.12 -5.49
N ASP A 3 -16.12 -4.40 -5.37
CA ASP A 3 -16.53 -5.26 -4.26
C ASP A 3 -15.32 -5.98 -3.69
N LEU A 4 -14.87 -5.52 -2.52
CA LEU A 4 -13.75 -6.13 -1.82
C LEU A 4 -14.08 -7.52 -1.28
N GLU A 5 -15.30 -7.69 -0.76
CA GLU A 5 -15.73 -8.97 -0.17
C GLU A 5 -15.83 -10.05 -1.25
N PHE A 6 -16.29 -9.69 -2.45
CA PHE A 6 -16.22 -10.56 -3.62
C PHE A 6 -14.79 -11.01 -3.93
N ASN A 7 -13.85 -10.06 -4.03
CA ASN A 7 -12.45 -10.39 -4.37
C ASN A 7 -11.79 -11.29 -3.31
N LEU A 8 -12.04 -11.00 -2.03
CA LEU A 8 -11.52 -11.80 -0.93
C LEU A 8 -12.17 -13.18 -0.86
N ALA A 9 -13.47 -13.29 -1.17
CA ALA A 9 -14.18 -14.56 -1.23
C ALA A 9 -13.61 -15.49 -2.33
N VAL A 10 -13.20 -14.93 -3.48
CA VAL A 10 -12.52 -15.70 -4.54
C VAL A 10 -11.21 -16.32 -4.04
N ILE A 11 -10.42 -15.56 -3.28
CA ILE A 11 -9.15 -16.04 -2.72
C ILE A 11 -9.42 -17.11 -1.65
N ALA A 12 -10.36 -16.85 -0.73
CA ALA A 12 -10.73 -17.76 0.34
C ALA A 12 -11.25 -19.11 -0.22
N ASP A 13 -12.15 -19.06 -1.19
CA ASP A 13 -12.70 -20.23 -1.86
C ASP A 13 -11.59 -21.04 -2.56
N ALA A 14 -10.70 -20.38 -3.31
CA ALA A 14 -9.58 -21.04 -3.98
C ALA A 14 -8.66 -21.79 -2.99
N LEU A 15 -8.34 -21.17 -1.86
CA LEU A 15 -7.45 -21.76 -0.85
C LEU A 15 -8.13 -22.85 -0.03
N SER A 16 -9.44 -22.74 0.23
CA SER A 16 -10.22 -23.77 0.92
C SER A 16 -10.16 -25.13 0.21
N ARG A 17 -10.08 -25.12 -1.12
CA ARG A 17 -9.94 -26.33 -1.96
C ARG A 17 -8.59 -27.03 -1.81
N SER A 18 -7.62 -26.38 -1.17
CA SER A 18 -6.35 -26.96 -0.75
C SER A 18 -6.28 -27.22 0.76
N GLY A 19 -7.42 -27.11 1.47
CA GLY A 19 -7.50 -27.33 2.92
C GLY A 19 -7.02 -26.14 3.76
N ILE A 20 -6.82 -24.97 3.15
CA ILE A 20 -6.32 -23.78 3.85
C ILE A 20 -7.49 -22.85 4.17
N SER A 21 -7.69 -22.58 5.47
CA SER A 21 -8.61 -21.55 5.93
C SER A 21 -7.93 -20.18 5.93
N THR A 22 -8.66 -19.15 5.53
CA THR A 22 -8.18 -17.78 5.42
C THR A 22 -8.96 -16.85 6.34
N GLU A 23 -8.26 -15.97 7.04
CA GLU A 23 -8.85 -14.93 7.88
C GLU A 23 -8.33 -13.55 7.46
N ARG A 24 -9.18 -12.53 7.56
CA ARG A 24 -8.78 -11.15 7.32
C ARG A 24 -8.22 -10.56 8.61
N SER A 25 -7.11 -9.85 8.52
CA SER A 25 -6.49 -9.18 9.66
C SER A 25 -6.16 -7.72 9.33
N GLY A 26 -6.59 -6.82 10.21
CA GLY A 26 -6.40 -5.39 10.03
C GLY A 26 -7.00 -4.89 8.71
N ARG A 27 -6.30 -3.96 8.07
CA ARG A 27 -6.81 -3.29 6.86
C ARG A 27 -6.58 -4.10 5.58
N ASN A 28 -5.46 -4.83 5.51
CA ASN A 28 -4.98 -5.37 4.25
C ASN A 28 -4.27 -6.73 4.31
N ASP A 29 -4.18 -7.38 5.47
CA ASP A 29 -3.54 -8.69 5.56
C ASP A 29 -4.58 -9.82 5.44
N LEU A 30 -4.19 -10.90 4.77
CA LEU A 30 -4.85 -12.20 4.93
C LEU A 30 -3.90 -13.17 5.62
N LEU A 31 -4.45 -13.90 6.59
CA LEU A 31 -3.71 -14.87 7.38
C LEU A 31 -4.19 -16.30 7.10
N ALA A 32 -3.27 -17.23 7.26
CA ALA A 32 -3.50 -18.67 7.25
C ALA A 32 -2.83 -19.23 8.49
N ALA A 33 -3.58 -19.93 9.33
CA ALA A 33 -3.13 -20.40 10.63
C ALA A 33 -2.48 -19.28 11.49
N GLY A 34 -3.12 -18.10 11.57
CA GLY A 34 -2.64 -16.96 12.35
C GLY A 34 -1.44 -16.20 11.77
N ARG A 35 -0.91 -16.60 10.61
CA ARG A 35 0.27 -15.99 9.98
C ARG A 35 -0.06 -15.40 8.63
N LYS A 36 0.48 -14.21 8.33
CA LYS A 36 0.21 -13.47 7.09
C LYS A 36 0.74 -14.25 5.88
N PHE A 37 -0.12 -14.51 4.90
CA PHE A 37 0.29 -15.07 3.60
C PHE A 37 0.04 -14.11 2.43
N SER A 38 -0.75 -13.05 2.65
CA SER A 38 -1.09 -12.06 1.63
C SER A 38 -1.10 -10.65 2.22
N GLY A 39 -0.53 -9.70 1.49
CA GLY A 39 -0.72 -8.28 1.72
C GLY A 39 -1.43 -7.65 0.53
N ASN A 40 -2.44 -6.84 0.80
CA ASN A 40 -3.28 -6.20 -0.20
C ASN A 40 -3.07 -4.69 -0.21
N ALA A 41 -3.37 -4.07 -1.34
CA ALA A 41 -3.34 -2.63 -1.53
C ALA A 41 -4.47 -2.22 -2.47
N PHE A 42 -4.90 -0.97 -2.32
CA PHE A 42 -6.07 -0.43 -2.98
C PHE A 42 -5.72 0.90 -3.61
N TYR A 43 -6.27 1.14 -4.79
CA TYR A 43 -6.10 2.39 -5.51
C TYR A 43 -7.41 2.77 -6.16
N LYS A 44 -7.83 4.03 -6.01
CA LYS A 44 -9.06 4.56 -6.61
C LYS A 44 -8.74 5.82 -7.37
N VAL A 45 -9.11 5.88 -8.64
CA VAL A 45 -8.92 7.07 -9.49
C VAL A 45 -10.06 7.19 -10.48
N ALA A 46 -10.63 8.39 -10.63
CA ALA A 46 -11.66 8.69 -11.64
C ALA A 46 -12.83 7.67 -11.70
N GLY A 47 -13.29 7.19 -10.54
CA GLY A 47 -14.38 6.20 -10.44
C GLY A 47 -13.97 4.74 -10.71
N GLN A 48 -12.71 4.48 -11.03
CA GLN A 48 -12.14 3.14 -11.14
C GLN A 48 -11.46 2.73 -9.84
N CYS A 49 -11.58 1.45 -9.47
CA CYS A 49 -10.93 0.89 -8.30
C CYS A 49 -10.07 -0.31 -8.69
N LEU A 50 -8.86 -0.35 -8.16
CA LEU A 50 -7.93 -1.47 -8.26
C LEU A 50 -7.73 -2.04 -6.86
N HIS A 51 -7.95 -3.34 -6.73
CA HIS A 51 -7.51 -4.14 -5.59
C HIS A 51 -6.46 -5.12 -6.12
N HIS A 52 -5.27 -5.05 -5.55
CA HIS A 52 -4.21 -6.00 -5.85
C HIS A 52 -3.56 -6.48 -4.56
N GLY A 53 -2.90 -7.63 -4.63
CA GLY A 53 -2.21 -8.19 -3.49
C GLY A 53 -1.20 -9.24 -3.91
N THR A 54 -0.50 -9.76 -2.91
CA THR A 54 0.45 -10.87 -3.07
C THR A 54 -0.12 -12.14 -2.46
N ILE A 55 0.33 -13.30 -2.91
CA ILE A 55 0.06 -14.58 -2.24
C ILE A 55 1.39 -15.34 -2.12
N MET A 56 1.83 -15.56 -0.89
CA MET A 56 3.09 -16.23 -0.59
C MET A 56 2.92 -17.75 -0.68
N VAL A 57 3.22 -18.33 -1.84
CA VAL A 57 3.16 -19.78 -2.04
C VAL A 57 4.43 -20.44 -1.50
N GLU A 58 5.59 -19.97 -1.95
CA GLU A 58 6.92 -20.50 -1.62
C GLU A 58 7.99 -19.41 -1.81
N VAL A 59 7.92 -18.37 -1.00
CA VAL A 59 8.89 -17.27 -1.02
C VAL A 59 10.09 -17.62 -0.13
N ASP A 60 11.29 -17.25 -0.55
CA ASP A 60 12.47 -17.28 0.31
C ASP A 60 12.34 -16.24 1.43
N LEU A 61 12.11 -16.74 2.65
CA LEU A 61 11.90 -15.90 3.82
C LEU A 61 13.19 -15.29 4.36
N ASP A 62 14.35 -15.84 4.02
CA ASP A 62 15.65 -15.30 4.41
C ASP A 62 15.98 -14.08 3.55
N ASP A 63 15.79 -14.16 2.23
CA ASP A 63 15.90 -13.01 1.33
C ASP A 63 14.88 -11.92 1.66
N MET A 64 13.62 -12.30 1.92
CA MET A 64 12.60 -11.35 2.36
C MET A 64 13.04 -10.60 3.63
N SER A 65 13.53 -11.33 4.63
CA SER A 65 13.97 -10.72 5.90
C SER A 65 15.22 -9.86 5.73
N ARG A 66 16.07 -10.15 4.74
CA ARG A 66 17.28 -9.38 4.43
C ARG A 66 16.95 -8.03 3.78
N TYR A 67 16.03 -8.02 2.82
CA TYR A 67 15.72 -6.81 2.05
C TYR A 67 14.65 -5.93 2.69
N LEU A 68 13.71 -6.53 3.44
CA LEU A 68 12.74 -5.75 4.19
C LEU A 68 13.34 -5.28 5.51
N GLN A 69 13.51 -3.97 5.62
CA GLN A 69 13.94 -3.30 6.86
C GLN A 69 12.80 -2.46 7.43
N PRO A 70 11.69 -3.08 7.90
CA PRO A 70 10.63 -2.33 8.56
C PRO A 70 11.18 -1.67 9.82
N SER A 71 10.69 -0.47 10.13
CA SER A 71 11.12 0.23 11.35
C SER A 71 10.79 -0.59 12.61
N PRO A 72 11.58 -0.49 13.69
CA PRO A 72 11.30 -1.17 14.95
C PRO A 72 9.90 -0.87 15.49
N GLY A 73 9.42 0.37 15.33
CA GLY A 73 8.07 0.77 15.71
C GLY A 73 6.98 0.02 14.93
N LYS A 74 7.20 -0.27 13.65
CA LYS A 74 6.26 -1.05 12.83
C LYS A 74 6.20 -2.51 13.29
N LEU A 75 7.33 -3.11 13.64
CA LEU A 75 7.38 -4.48 14.16
C LEU A 75 6.69 -4.57 15.53
N ALA A 76 6.98 -3.64 16.44
CA ALA A 76 6.38 -3.56 17.77
C ALA A 76 4.85 -3.38 17.73
N ALA A 77 4.34 -2.54 16.84
CA ALA A 77 2.90 -2.36 16.64
C ALA A 77 2.17 -3.64 16.22
N HIS A 78 2.89 -4.62 15.66
CA HIS A 78 2.36 -5.93 15.30
C HIS A 78 2.75 -7.05 16.27
N GLY A 79 3.34 -6.72 17.42
CA GLY A 79 3.67 -7.67 18.48
C GLY A 79 4.73 -8.71 18.10
N VAL A 80 5.52 -8.48 17.06
CA VAL A 80 6.54 -9.41 16.58
C VAL A 80 7.92 -8.75 16.57
N SER A 81 8.96 -9.56 16.80
CA SER A 81 10.35 -9.11 16.75
C SER A 81 10.97 -9.24 15.35
N SER A 82 10.36 -9.99 14.44
CA SER A 82 10.86 -10.19 13.08
C SER A 82 9.74 -10.41 12.06
N VAL A 83 10.03 -10.09 10.79
CA VAL A 83 9.11 -10.33 9.66
C VAL A 83 8.81 -11.82 9.51
N ARG A 84 9.84 -12.68 9.64
CA ARG A 84 9.73 -14.14 9.52
C ARG A 84 8.71 -14.75 10.48
N ALA A 85 8.62 -14.25 11.71
CA ALA A 85 7.66 -14.76 12.70
C ALA A 85 6.19 -14.43 12.36
N ARG A 86 5.96 -13.42 11.51
CA ARG A 86 4.63 -12.93 11.14
C ARG A 86 4.06 -13.57 9.89
N VAL A 87 4.90 -14.10 9.00
CA VAL A 87 4.50 -14.56 7.67
C VAL A 87 4.47 -16.08 7.53
N ALA A 88 3.74 -16.58 6.55
CA ALA A 88 3.69 -18.00 6.19
C ALA A 88 3.70 -18.20 4.67
N ASN A 89 4.41 -19.24 4.24
CA ASN A 89 4.25 -19.81 2.91
C ASN A 89 3.08 -20.79 2.93
N LEU A 90 2.22 -20.72 1.93
CA LEU A 90 1.08 -21.63 1.84
C LEU A 90 1.51 -23.08 1.62
N ARG A 91 2.70 -23.34 1.04
CA ARG A 91 3.25 -24.70 0.92
C ARG A 91 3.55 -25.35 2.27
N ASP A 92 3.76 -24.59 3.34
CA ASP A 92 3.92 -25.14 4.70
C ASP A 92 2.63 -25.81 5.20
N LEU A 93 1.48 -25.37 4.69
CA LEU A 93 0.14 -25.86 5.06
C LEU A 93 -0.40 -26.85 4.02
N ALA A 94 -0.07 -26.66 2.75
CA ALA A 94 -0.45 -27.52 1.64
C ALA A 94 0.77 -27.79 0.72
N PRO A 95 1.60 -28.82 1.01
CA PRO A 95 2.86 -29.07 0.31
C PRO A 95 2.75 -29.22 -1.21
N GLN A 96 1.59 -29.67 -1.70
CA GLN A 96 1.23 -29.87 -3.10
C GLN A 96 0.75 -28.61 -3.83
N LEU A 97 0.66 -27.46 -3.15
CA LEU A 97 0.23 -26.19 -3.74
C LEU A 97 1.39 -25.53 -4.49
N SER A 98 1.33 -25.52 -5.83
CA SER A 98 2.21 -24.70 -6.67
C SER A 98 1.53 -23.41 -7.10
N VAL A 99 2.31 -22.47 -7.66
CA VAL A 99 1.79 -21.22 -8.23
C VAL A 99 0.81 -21.52 -9.38
N GLU A 100 1.14 -22.47 -10.26
CA GLU A 100 0.29 -22.88 -11.39
C GLU A 100 -1.02 -23.47 -10.90
N ARG A 101 -0.95 -24.34 -9.88
CA ARG A 101 -2.13 -24.92 -9.25
C ARG A 101 -2.99 -23.83 -8.63
N LEU A 102 -2.39 -22.90 -7.89
CA LEU A 102 -3.11 -21.79 -7.29
C LEU A 102 -3.79 -20.90 -8.35
N ARG A 103 -3.11 -20.60 -9.46
CA ARG A 103 -3.68 -19.84 -10.59
C ARG A 103 -4.95 -20.51 -11.13
N GLY A 104 -4.90 -21.83 -11.33
CA GLY A 104 -6.08 -22.59 -11.77
C GLY A 104 -7.21 -22.61 -10.73
N LEU A 105 -6.87 -22.71 -9.44
CA LEU A 105 -7.85 -22.63 -8.35
C LEU A 105 -8.51 -21.25 -8.29
N LEU A 106 -7.74 -20.16 -8.45
CA LEU A 106 -8.25 -18.79 -8.47
C LEU A 106 -9.16 -18.56 -9.66
N ALA A 107 -8.77 -18.95 -10.87
CA ALA A 107 -9.62 -18.82 -12.07
C ALA A 107 -10.95 -19.58 -11.91
N ALA A 108 -10.90 -20.82 -11.42
CA ALA A 108 -12.11 -21.60 -11.16
C ALA A 108 -13.00 -21.00 -10.07
N SER A 109 -12.41 -20.36 -9.05
CA SER A 109 -13.15 -19.75 -7.94
C SER A 109 -13.74 -18.40 -8.34
N LEU A 110 -13.03 -17.62 -9.17
CA LEU A 110 -13.56 -16.41 -9.79
C LEU A 110 -14.83 -16.71 -10.56
N GLY A 111 -14.83 -17.75 -11.39
CA GLY A 111 -16.01 -18.12 -12.14
C GLY A 111 -17.17 -18.62 -11.27
N ARG A 112 -16.85 -19.45 -10.26
CA ARG A 112 -17.84 -19.97 -9.31
C ARG A 112 -18.53 -18.87 -8.52
N ILE A 113 -17.76 -18.00 -7.87
CA ILE A 113 -18.28 -16.90 -7.04
C ILE A 113 -18.95 -15.84 -7.92
N GLY A 114 -18.42 -15.58 -9.11
CA GLY A 114 -19.00 -14.66 -10.09
C GLY A 114 -20.24 -15.19 -10.82
N GLY A 115 -20.56 -16.48 -10.68
CA GLY A 115 -21.67 -17.14 -11.38
C GLY A 115 -21.52 -17.17 -12.90
N ARG A 116 -20.30 -17.09 -13.43
CA ARG A 116 -19.97 -17.04 -14.87
C ARG A 116 -18.69 -17.79 -15.14
N GLU A 117 -18.46 -18.25 -16.36
CA GLU A 117 -17.15 -18.82 -16.70
C GLU A 117 -16.08 -17.72 -16.72
N ALA A 118 -14.93 -18.00 -16.10
CA ALA A 118 -13.77 -17.12 -16.17
C ALA A 118 -12.98 -17.46 -17.43
N HIS A 119 -12.69 -16.46 -18.25
CA HIS A 119 -11.88 -16.61 -19.45
C HIS A 119 -10.53 -15.94 -19.28
N GLU A 120 -9.49 -16.61 -19.78
CA GLU A 120 -8.16 -16.02 -19.84
C GLU A 120 -8.13 -14.91 -20.88
N LEU A 121 -7.66 -13.73 -20.47
CA LEU A 121 -7.47 -12.59 -21.35
C LEU A 121 -6.03 -12.58 -21.84
N SER A 122 -5.86 -12.45 -23.17
CA SER A 122 -4.56 -12.21 -23.79
C SER A 122 -4.48 -10.75 -24.21
N PRO A 123 -3.50 -9.96 -23.72
CA PRO A 123 -3.38 -8.58 -24.14
C PRO A 123 -3.09 -8.48 -25.64
N THR A 124 -3.70 -7.51 -26.30
CA THR A 124 -3.45 -7.16 -27.70
C THR A 124 -2.03 -6.60 -27.88
N PRO A 125 -1.48 -6.60 -29.10
CA PRO A 125 -0.17 -5.98 -29.36
C PRO A 125 -0.10 -4.50 -28.94
N GLN A 126 -1.21 -3.76 -29.06
CA GLN A 126 -1.29 -2.37 -28.63
C GLN A 126 -1.23 -2.25 -27.10
N GLU A 127 -2.02 -3.03 -26.36
CA GLU A 127 -1.99 -3.03 -24.89
C GLU A 127 -0.61 -3.43 -24.36
N TRP A 128 0.05 -4.40 -25.01
CA TRP A 128 1.43 -4.76 -24.69
C TRP A 128 2.42 -3.61 -24.90
N HIS A 129 2.30 -2.87 -26.00
CA HIS A 129 3.14 -1.72 -26.27
C HIS A 129 2.94 -0.60 -25.24
N GLU A 130 1.68 -0.32 -24.86
CA GLU A 130 1.35 0.66 -23.82
C GLU A 130 1.90 0.23 -22.44
N ALA A 131 1.81 -1.07 -22.11
CA ALA A 131 2.38 -1.63 -20.89
C ALA A 131 3.91 -1.54 -20.85
N GLU A 132 4.60 -1.73 -21.98
CA GLU A 132 6.05 -1.61 -22.08
C GLU A 132 6.54 -0.17 -21.87
N ALA A 133 5.82 0.82 -22.41
CA ALA A 133 6.10 2.22 -22.15
C ALA A 133 5.97 2.57 -20.65
N LEU A 134 4.93 2.03 -19.99
CA LEU A 134 4.77 2.16 -18.53
C LEU A 134 5.88 1.44 -17.76
N SER A 135 6.32 0.26 -18.20
CA SER A 135 7.43 -0.49 -17.61
C SER A 135 8.73 0.32 -17.61
N THR A 136 9.01 1.03 -18.71
CA THR A 136 10.17 1.93 -18.80
C THR A 136 10.12 3.02 -17.74
N ARG A 137 8.95 3.66 -17.57
CA ARG A 137 8.74 4.66 -16.52
C ARG A 137 8.90 4.08 -15.12
N PHE A 138 8.32 2.90 -14.86
CA PHE A 138 8.38 2.27 -13.54
C PHE A 138 9.75 1.68 -13.19
N GLY A 139 10.58 1.42 -14.20
CA GLY A 139 11.99 1.06 -14.05
C GLY A 139 12.93 2.25 -13.86
N ASP A 140 12.47 3.49 -14.03
CA ASP A 140 13.30 4.68 -13.85
C ASP A 140 13.75 4.83 -12.39
N TRP A 141 15.02 5.17 -12.18
CA TRP A 141 15.58 5.32 -10.83
C TRP A 141 14.89 6.42 -10.02
N ASN A 142 14.52 7.54 -10.67
CA ASN A 142 13.83 8.62 -9.96
C ASN A 142 12.40 8.24 -9.60
N TRP A 143 11.81 7.26 -10.30
CA TRP A 143 10.54 6.67 -9.91
C TRP A 143 10.70 5.72 -8.72
N ILE A 144 11.67 4.78 -8.80
CA ILE A 144 11.88 3.75 -7.78
C ILE A 144 12.36 4.36 -6.46
N CYS A 145 13.36 5.24 -6.51
CA CYS A 145 14.03 5.79 -5.33
C CYS A 145 13.60 7.22 -4.99
N GLY A 146 12.83 7.87 -5.85
CA GLY A 146 12.54 9.30 -5.74
C GLY A 146 13.73 10.16 -6.16
N ARG A 147 13.49 11.47 -6.29
CA ARG A 147 14.57 12.45 -6.45
C ARG A 147 15.24 12.68 -5.09
N GLN A 148 16.57 12.67 -5.05
CA GLN A 148 17.29 13.27 -3.92
C GLN A 148 17.10 14.78 -3.99
N ALA A 149 16.42 15.34 -3.00
CA ALA A 149 16.35 16.76 -2.78
C ALA A 149 17.03 17.08 -1.44
N ASP A 150 17.70 18.22 -1.40
CA ASP A 150 18.25 18.77 -0.16
C ASP A 150 17.08 19.30 0.66
N PHE A 151 16.81 18.65 1.79
CA PHE A 151 15.79 19.06 2.74
C PHE A 151 16.46 19.58 4.00
N ASP A 152 16.02 20.74 4.48
CA ASP A 152 16.55 21.39 5.69
C ASP A 152 15.92 20.80 6.96
N ILE A 153 14.67 20.33 6.84
CA ILE A 153 13.85 19.91 7.96
C ILE A 153 13.26 18.53 7.66
N GLU A 154 13.42 17.60 8.60
CA GLU A 154 12.82 16.27 8.56
C GLU A 154 12.03 16.03 9.87
N LEU A 155 10.74 15.76 9.73
CA LEU A 155 9.82 15.48 10.83
C LEU A 155 9.20 14.11 10.62
N GLU A 156 9.18 13.26 11.65
CA GLU A 156 8.55 11.94 11.58
C GLU A 156 7.53 11.75 12.71
N LYS A 157 6.37 11.19 12.39
CA LYS A 157 5.37 10.76 13.38
C LYS A 157 4.63 9.53 12.90
N ARG A 158 4.30 8.64 13.85
CA ARG A 158 3.44 7.48 13.61
C ARG A 158 2.05 7.70 14.20
N PHE A 159 1.06 7.53 13.34
CA PHE A 159 -0.37 7.56 13.64
C PHE A 159 -0.95 6.14 13.57
N PRO A 160 -2.18 5.92 14.08
CA PRO A 160 -2.84 4.61 13.98
C PRO A 160 -3.00 4.11 12.52
N TRP A 161 -3.13 5.02 11.56
CA TRP A 161 -3.31 4.71 10.14
C TRP A 161 -2.00 4.62 9.34
N GLY A 162 -0.85 5.03 9.90
CA GLY A 162 0.43 5.01 9.19
C GLY A 162 1.50 5.89 9.81
N GLY A 163 2.75 5.69 9.41
CA GLY A 163 3.85 6.62 9.68
C GLY A 163 3.95 7.67 8.58
N VAL A 164 4.21 8.92 8.95
CA VAL A 164 4.51 10.02 8.03
C VAL A 164 5.92 10.52 8.30
N ASN A 165 6.72 10.61 7.25
CA ASN A 165 7.98 11.34 7.21
C ASN A 165 7.77 12.55 6.30
N CYS A 166 7.80 13.74 6.89
CA CYS A 166 7.64 15.03 6.22
C CYS A 166 9.01 15.69 6.08
N ARG A 167 9.39 16.02 4.85
CA ARG A 167 10.65 16.69 4.52
C ARG A 167 10.37 18.00 3.84
N LEU A 168 10.98 19.07 4.35
CA LEU A 168 10.77 20.44 3.87
C LEU A 168 12.11 21.09 3.53
N GLN A 169 12.14 21.77 2.40
CA GLN A 169 13.21 22.67 2.02
C GLN A 169 12.72 24.10 2.25
N VAL A 170 13.41 24.86 3.10
CA VAL A 170 12.96 26.16 3.57
C VAL A 170 14.02 27.23 3.28
N ASN A 171 13.65 28.22 2.47
CA ASN A 171 14.51 29.34 2.13
C ASN A 171 13.79 30.67 2.42
N GLY A 172 14.46 31.58 3.16
CA GLY A 172 13.90 32.88 3.49
C GLY A 172 12.57 32.83 4.24
N GLY A 173 12.29 31.74 4.98
CA GLY A 173 11.01 31.51 5.68
C GLY A 173 9.89 30.95 4.80
N TRP A 174 10.19 30.51 3.57
CA TRP A 174 9.24 29.90 2.64
C TRP A 174 9.61 28.45 2.36
N ILE A 175 8.61 27.58 2.34
CA ILE A 175 8.75 26.19 1.92
C ILE A 175 8.89 26.17 0.39
N GLU A 176 10.10 26.01 -0.12
CA GLU A 176 10.33 25.94 -1.57
C GLU A 176 9.82 24.61 -2.13
N SER A 177 10.11 23.52 -1.42
CA SER A 177 9.67 22.17 -1.76
C SER A 177 9.32 21.35 -0.51
N ALA A 178 8.36 20.44 -0.67
CA ALA A 178 7.92 19.54 0.38
C ALA A 178 7.73 18.13 -0.20
N ALA A 179 8.17 17.13 0.55
CA ALA A 179 7.93 15.72 0.25
C ALA A 179 7.42 15.01 1.49
N LEU A 180 6.35 14.24 1.33
CA LEU A 180 5.83 13.38 2.38
C LEU A 180 5.91 11.92 1.93
N TYR A 181 6.44 11.08 2.80
CA TYR A 181 6.52 9.63 2.62
C TYR A 181 5.66 8.97 3.69
N SER A 182 4.93 7.92 3.33
CA SER A 182 4.04 7.25 4.25
C SER A 182 3.83 5.79 3.90
N ASP A 183 3.52 4.99 4.92
CA ASP A 183 3.01 3.62 4.77
C ASP A 183 1.49 3.52 4.98
N ALA A 184 0.80 4.66 4.91
CA ALA A 184 -0.66 4.75 4.84
C ALA A 184 -1.21 4.20 3.52
N MET A 185 -2.52 3.97 3.47
CA MET A 185 -3.17 3.34 2.31
C MET A 185 -3.65 4.36 1.29
N GLU A 186 -3.66 5.63 1.67
CA GLU A 186 -4.18 6.77 0.93
C GLU A 186 -3.10 7.32 -0.02
N ALA A 187 -2.77 6.53 -1.04
CA ALA A 187 -1.63 6.77 -1.92
C ALA A 187 -1.70 8.12 -2.68
N LEU A 188 -2.91 8.64 -2.93
CA LEU A 188 -3.10 9.93 -3.61
C LEU A 188 -3.13 11.11 -2.64
N LEU A 189 -3.55 10.89 -1.39
CA LEU A 189 -3.65 11.96 -0.41
C LEU A 189 -2.27 12.50 -0.01
N ILE A 190 -1.32 11.61 0.27
CA ILE A 190 0.00 11.98 0.78
C ILE A 190 0.77 12.92 -0.17
N PRO A 191 0.84 12.66 -1.50
CA PRO A 191 1.42 13.61 -2.45
C PRO A 191 0.65 14.93 -2.56
N ARG A 192 -0.69 14.91 -2.40
CA ARG A 192 -1.53 16.13 -2.43
C ARG A 192 -1.26 17.02 -1.21
N ILE A 193 -1.08 16.42 -0.04
CA ILE A 193 -0.65 17.13 1.18
C ILE A 193 0.74 17.75 0.95
N ALA A 194 1.71 16.99 0.42
CA ALA A 194 3.03 17.55 0.12
C ALA A 194 2.95 18.74 -0.83
N SER A 195 2.16 18.61 -1.90
CA SER A 195 2.00 19.65 -2.92
C SER A 195 1.28 20.90 -2.39
N SER A 196 0.40 20.78 -1.41
CA SER A 196 -0.31 21.94 -0.82
C SER A 196 0.58 22.80 0.10
N LEU A 197 1.68 22.22 0.59
CA LEU A 197 2.66 22.91 1.44
C LEU A 197 3.75 23.63 0.63
N ALA A 198 3.94 23.28 -0.64
CA ALA A 198 4.89 23.99 -1.50
C ALA A 198 4.48 25.46 -1.66
N GLN A 199 5.47 26.36 -1.64
CA GLN A 199 5.30 27.81 -1.73
C GLN A 199 4.44 28.40 -0.59
N CYS A 200 4.32 27.68 0.54
CA CYS A 200 3.71 28.16 1.76
C CYS A 200 4.78 28.80 2.66
N ARG A 201 4.39 29.80 3.47
CA ARG A 201 5.29 30.31 4.51
C ARG A 201 5.50 29.21 5.56
N TYR A 202 6.73 29.04 6.02
CA TYR A 202 7.06 28.11 7.10
C TYR A 202 6.58 28.70 8.44
N ASP A 203 5.28 28.55 8.69
CA ASP A 203 4.55 29.11 9.82
C ASP A 203 3.35 28.20 10.13
N ALA A 204 3.14 27.89 11.40
CA ALA A 204 2.14 26.91 11.84
C ALA A 204 0.73 27.26 11.36
N ALA A 205 0.33 28.54 11.45
CA ALA A 205 -1.01 28.98 11.06
C ALA A 205 -1.26 28.86 9.54
N GLU A 206 -0.27 29.25 8.73
CA GLU A 206 -0.33 29.14 7.26
C GLU A 206 -0.40 27.68 6.81
N ILE A 207 0.41 26.81 7.40
CA ILE A 207 0.42 25.37 7.11
C ILE A 207 -0.93 24.75 7.46
N SER A 208 -1.42 24.98 8.68
CA SER A 208 -2.74 24.47 9.09
C SER A 208 -3.86 24.99 8.18
N GLY A 209 -3.80 26.26 7.75
CA GLY A 209 -4.74 26.85 6.81
C GLY A 209 -4.74 26.18 5.44
N ARG A 210 -3.55 25.87 4.88
CA ARG A 210 -3.41 25.15 3.61
C ARG A 210 -4.01 23.75 3.69
N LEU A 211 -3.73 23.04 4.78
CA LEU A 211 -4.22 21.67 4.98
C LEU A 211 -5.74 21.64 5.20
N ALA A 212 -6.30 22.60 5.93
CA ALA A 212 -7.75 22.72 6.11
C ALA A 212 -8.50 22.98 4.79
N GLY A 213 -7.84 23.60 3.80
CA GLY A 213 -8.40 23.83 2.47
C GLY A 213 -8.29 22.66 1.50
N LEU A 214 -7.69 21.53 1.91
CA LEU A 214 -7.50 20.38 1.04
C LEU A 214 -8.83 19.65 0.81
N ILE A 215 -9.21 19.47 -0.46
CA ILE A 215 -10.39 18.68 -0.83
C ILE A 215 -10.14 17.23 -0.41
N CYS A 216 -11.05 16.61 0.34
CA CYS A 216 -10.93 15.20 0.74
C CYS A 216 -12.01 14.39 0.03
N ASP A 217 -11.65 13.21 -0.47
CA ASP A 217 -12.57 12.35 -1.23
C ASP A 217 -13.56 11.61 -0.31
N ASP A 218 -13.18 11.41 0.96
CA ASP A 218 -14.00 10.79 2.00
C ASP A 218 -13.59 11.27 3.41
N SER A 219 -14.29 10.77 4.44
CA SER A 219 -14.01 11.12 5.84
C SER A 219 -12.67 10.62 6.34
N GLN A 220 -12.16 9.51 5.81
CA GLN A 220 -10.87 8.95 6.23
C GLN A 220 -9.73 9.85 5.77
N GLU A 221 -9.79 10.39 4.54
CA GLU A 221 -8.85 11.41 4.10
C GLU A 221 -8.92 12.66 4.99
N ALA A 222 -10.13 13.11 5.36
CA ALA A 222 -10.30 14.29 6.22
C ALA A 222 -9.67 14.10 7.62
N ASP A 223 -9.84 12.92 8.22
CA ASP A 223 -9.24 12.58 9.52
C ASP A 223 -7.70 12.57 9.42
N ILE A 224 -7.14 11.99 8.35
CA ILE A 224 -5.68 11.97 8.12
C ILE A 224 -5.13 13.38 7.96
N VAL A 225 -5.81 14.24 7.19
CA VAL A 225 -5.42 15.64 7.01
C VAL A 225 -5.45 16.40 8.34
N ALA A 226 -6.49 16.19 9.16
CA ALA A 226 -6.61 16.82 10.46
C ALA A 226 -5.49 16.38 11.42
N ASP A 227 -5.17 15.09 11.46
CA ASP A 227 -4.08 14.52 12.25
C ASP A 227 -2.71 15.10 11.86
N ILE A 228 -2.42 15.16 10.55
CA ILE A 228 -1.18 15.72 10.03
C ILE A 228 -1.11 17.23 10.31
N SER A 229 -2.21 17.96 10.12
CA SER A 229 -2.28 19.40 10.39
C SER A 229 -2.03 19.72 11.86
N GLY A 230 -2.69 19.01 12.77
CA GLY A 230 -2.50 19.18 14.21
C GLY A 230 -1.08 18.83 14.66
N TRP A 231 -0.47 17.84 14.03
CA TRP A 231 0.94 17.49 14.29
C TRP A 231 1.92 18.55 13.79
N LEU A 232 1.82 18.95 12.52
CA LEU A 232 2.75 19.91 11.93
C LEU A 232 2.64 21.28 12.60
N GLY A 233 1.43 21.71 12.98
CA GLY A 233 1.23 22.97 13.71
C GLY A 233 1.81 22.99 15.13
N GLN A 234 2.20 21.84 15.69
CA GLN A 234 2.91 21.75 16.98
C GLN A 234 4.42 21.56 16.82
N ALA A 235 4.84 20.97 15.71
CA ALA A 235 6.24 20.63 15.44
C ALA A 235 7.03 21.78 14.79
N ILE A 236 6.33 22.80 14.29
CA ILE A 236 6.83 24.01 13.62
C ILE A 236 6.56 25.20 14.53
#